data_AF-A0A917HNQ9-F1
#
_entry.id   AF-A0A917HNQ9-F1
#
_cell.length_a   1.000
_cell.length_b   1.000
_cell.length_c   1.000
_cell.angle_alpha   90.00
_cell.angle_beta   90.00
_cell.angle_gamma   90.00
#
_symmetry.space_group_name_H-M   'P 1'
#
loop_
_entity.id
_entity.type
_entity.pdbx_description
1 polymer ?
#
loop_
_entity_poly.entity_id
_entity_poly.type
_entity_poly.pdbx_seq_one_letter_code
_entity_poly.pdbx_strand_id
1 'polypeptide(L)' 'MLNTICMFCKKKFTINHTDKQYNKIKKNPESFYVCKNCNQSMQKEAQSNTGLNPDDIDKYDKFFR' A
#
# COMPACT_ATOMS: atom_id res chain seq x y z
N MET A 1 -17.54 3.87 4.61
CA MET A 1 -16.47 2.90 4.96
C MET A 1 -16.66 1.66 4.09
N LEU A 2 -15.57 0.98 3.71
CA LEU A 2 -15.60 -0.23 2.88
C LEU A 2 -14.86 -1.36 3.59
N ASN A 3 -15.34 -2.58 3.42
CA ASN A 3 -14.68 -3.77 3.94
C ASN A 3 -13.87 -4.44 2.83
N THR A 4 -12.65 -4.86 3.15
CA THR A 4 -11.75 -5.51 2.19
C THR A 4 -10.82 -6.51 2.91
N ILE A 5 -10.11 -7.33 2.14
CA ILE A 5 -9.19 -8.36 2.64
C ILE A 5 -7.80 -8.06 2.09
N CYS A 6 -6.79 -8.06 2.95
CA CYS A 6 -5.42 -7.87 2.50
C CYS A 6 -4.95 -9.08 1.67
N MET A 7 -4.39 -8.81 0.48
CA MET A 7 -3.87 -9.83 -0.43
C MET A 7 -2.76 -10.68 0.20
N PHE A 8 -1.93 -10.08 1.07
CA PHE A 8 -0.80 -10.78 1.70
C PHE A 8 -1.19 -11.50 2.99
N CYS A 9 -1.62 -10.76 4.01
CA CYS A 9 -1.89 -11.36 5.33
C CYS A 9 -3.28 -11.98 5.47
N LYS A 10 -4.14 -11.87 4.45
CA LYS A 10 -5.51 -12.42 4.39
C LYS A 10 -6.45 -11.96 5.52
N LYS A 11 -6.05 -10.98 6.33
CA LYS A 11 -6.89 -10.38 7.37
C LYS A 11 -7.92 -9.42 6.77
N LYS A 12 -9.08 -9.30 7.42
CA LYS A 12 -10.15 -8.34 7.08
C LYS A 12 -9.80 -6.95 7.60
N PHE A 13 -10.11 -5.93 6.82
CA PHE A 13 -9.91 -4.52 7.16
C PHE A 13 -11.13 -3.71 6.78
N THR A 14 -11.38 -2.66 7.56
CA THR A 14 -12.34 -1.61 7.23
C THR A 14 -11.57 -0.35 6.87
N ILE A 15 -11.72 0.13 5.64
CA ILE A 15 -11.06 1.32 5.13
C ILE A 15 -12.07 2.46 4.96
N ASN A 16 -11.61 3.69 5.15
CA ASN A 16 -12.41 4.90 5.02
C ASN A 16 -11.78 5.83 3.96
N HIS A 17 -12.37 7.00 3.74
CA HIS A 17 -11.92 7.94 2.72
C HIS A 17 -10.50 8.50 2.92
N THR A 18 -9.90 8.33 4.11
CA THR A 18 -8.51 8.76 4.37
C THR A 18 -7.48 7.71 3.96
N ASP A 19 -7.90 6.47 3.69
CA ASP A 19 -7.01 5.45 3.14
C ASP A 19 -6.68 5.78 1.67
N LYS A 20 -5.38 5.85 1.33
CA LYS A 20 -4.91 6.16 -0.03
C LYS A 20 -5.47 5.15 -1.08
N GLN A 21 -5.80 3.93 -0.68
CA GLN A 21 -6.39 2.90 -1.55
C GLN A 21 -7.93 2.91 -1.56
N TYR A 22 -8.59 3.75 -0.75
CA TYR A 22 -10.05 3.80 -0.67
C TYR A 22 -10.72 3.99 -2.03
N ASN A 23 -10.26 4.97 -2.80
CA ASN A 23 -10.83 5.28 -4.10
C ASN A 23 -10.59 4.15 -5.12
N LYS A 24 -9.47 3.42 -5.01
CA LYS A 24 -9.18 2.24 -5.83
C LYS A 24 -10.20 1.14 -5.56
N ILE A 25 -10.40 0.78 -4.29
CA ILE A 25 -11.36 -0.26 -3.88
C ILE A 25 -12.80 0.17 -4.18
N LYS A 26 -13.14 1.45 -3.97
CA LYS A 26 -14.47 2.00 -4.28
C LYS A 26 -14.82 1.89 -5.76
N LYS A 27 -13.87 2.20 -6.65
CA LYS A 27 -14.09 2.18 -8.12
C LYS A 27 -14.11 0.75 -8.68
N ASN A 28 -13.28 -0.14 -8.15
CA ASN A 28 -13.24 -1.54 -8.53
C ASN A 28 -13.14 -2.42 -7.28
N PRO A 29 -14.26 -3.03 -6.82
CA PRO A 29 -14.27 -3.89 -5.64
C PRO A 29 -13.39 -5.14 -5.74
N GLU A 30 -13.07 -5.61 -6.95
CA GLU A 30 -12.18 -6.77 -7.17
C GLU A 30 -10.70 -6.40 -7.10
N SER A 31 -10.38 -5.12 -6.93
CA SER A 31 -9.01 -4.64 -6.78
C SER A 31 -8.31 -5.30 -5.59
N PHE A 32 -7.05 -5.70 -5.79
CA PHE A 32 -6.22 -6.11 -4.67
C PHE A 32 -5.98 -4.94 -3.70
N TYR A 33 -6.23 -5.23 -2.43
CA TYR A 33 -5.90 -4.37 -1.31
C TYR A 33 -4.68 -4.90 -0.57
N VAL A 34 -3.75 -4.01 -0.25
CA VAL A 34 -2.60 -4.33 0.61
C VAL A 34 -2.65 -3.44 1.84
N CYS A 35 -2.75 -4.03 3.03
CA CYS A 35 -2.79 -3.24 4.26
C CYS A 35 -1.45 -2.53 4.50
N LYS A 36 -1.50 -1.42 5.26
CA LYS A 36 -0.33 -0.58 5.57
C LYS A 36 0.88 -1.38 6.06
N ASN A 37 0.68 -2.34 6.96
CA ASN A 37 1.75 -3.14 7.54
C ASN A 37 2.43 -4.03 6.50
N CYS A 38 1.65 -4.73 5.67
CA CYS A 38 2.19 -5.56 4.59
C CYS A 38 2.93 -4.70 3.56
N ASN A 39 2.38 -3.53 3.20
CA ASN A 39 3.04 -2.62 2.27
C ASN A 39 4.40 -2.14 2.81
N GLN A 40 4.45 -1.71 4.08
CA GLN A 40 5.69 -1.26 4.71
C GLN A 40 6.72 -2.38 4.86
N SER A 41 6.28 -3.59 5.21
CA SER A 41 7.16 -4.75 5.31
C SER A 41 7.82 -5.07 3.96
N MET A 42 7.02 -5.13 2.90
CA MET A 42 7.50 -5.42 1.55
C MET A 42 8.48 -4.35 1.06
N GLN A 43 8.19 -3.07 1.30
CA GLN A 43 9.09 -1.98 0.91
C GLN A 43 10.44 -2.06 1.63
N LYS A 44 10.45 -2.35 2.94
CA LYS A 44 11.68 -2.53 3.72
C LYS A 44 12.50 -3.71 3.22
N GLU A 45 11.85 -4.84 2.94
CA GLU A 45 12.50 -6.03 2.42
C GLU A 45 13.12 -5.76 1.03
N ALA A 46 12.39 -5.09 0.14
CA ALA A 46 12.89 -4.71 -1.18
C ALA A 46 14.12 -3.80 -1.08
N GLN A 47 14.09 -2.79 -0.20
CA GLN A 47 15.24 -1.91 0.05
C GLN A 47 16.44 -2.70 0.57
N SER A 48 16.22 -3.57 1.56
CA SER A 48 17.29 -4.37 2.16
C SER A 48 17.94 -5.34 1.15
N ASN A 49 17.14 -5.94 0.27
CA ASN A 49 17.63 -6.95 -0.67
C ASN A 49 18.30 -6.35 -1.91
N THR A 50 17.88 -5.16 -2.34
CA THR A 50 18.38 -4.53 -3.57
C THR A 50 19.40 -3.43 -3.31
N GLY A 51 19.43 -2.86 -2.10
CA GLY A 51 20.19 -1.65 -1.79
C GLY A 51 19.62 -0.37 -2.41
N LEU A 52 18.47 -0.45 -3.09
CA LEU A 52 17.83 0.71 -3.73
C LEU A 52 17.08 1.56 -2.71
N ASN A 53 17.38 2.86 -2.66
CA ASN A 53 16.58 3.83 -1.94
C ASN A 53 15.38 4.25 -2.80
N PRO A 54 14.13 4.26 -2.29
CA PRO A 54 12.98 4.74 -3.06
C PRO A 54 13.15 6.14 -3.62
N ASP A 55 13.88 7.00 -2.92
CA ASP A 55 14.12 8.38 -3.32
C ASP A 55 15.08 8.48 -4.54
N ASP A 56 15.81 7.40 -4.84
CA ASP A 56 16.62 7.28 -6.06
C ASP A 56 15.78 6.84 -7.27
N ILE A 57 14.67 6.16 -7.03
CA ILE A 57 13.72 5.69 -8.06
C ILE A 57 12.76 6.83 -8.44
N ASP A 58 12.16 7.46 -7.43
CA ASP A 58 11.28 8.62 -7.61
C ASP A 58 11.79 9.80 -6.78
N LYS A 59 12.56 10.66 -7.46
CA LYS A 59 13.21 11.83 -6.86
C LYS A 59 12.21 12.87 -6.34
N TYR A 60 10.97 12.84 -6.81
CA TYR A 60 9.97 13.87 -6.49
C TYR A 60 8.96 13.41 -5.45
N ASP A 61 8.70 12.10 -5.31
CA ASP A 61 7.74 11.54 -4.33
C ASP A 61 8.01 12.03 -2.90
N LYS A 62 9.29 12.21 -2.51
CA LYS A 62 9.67 12.70 -1.18
C LYS A 62 9.11 14.08 -0.82
N PHE A 63 8.76 14.92 -1.80
CA PHE A 63 8.16 16.24 -1.57
C PHE A 63 6.63 16.19 -1.42
N PHE A 64 5.99 15.07 -1.74
CA PHE A 64 4.54 14.92 -1.77
C PHE A 64 4.00 13.82 -0.82
N ARG A 65 4.87 13.17 -0.03
CA ARG A 65 4.53 11.98 0.79
C ARG A 65 3.61 12.23 1.98
#